data_AF-A0A7J3U5E4-F1
#
_entry.id   AF-A0A7J3U5E4-F1
#
_cell.length_a   1.000
_cell.length_b   1.000
_cell.length_c   1.000
_cell.angle_alpha   90.00
_cell.angle_beta   90.00
_cell.angle_gamma   90.00
#
_symmetry.space_group_name_H-M   'P 1'
#
loop_
_entity.id
_entity.type
_entity.pdbx_description
1 polymer ?
#
loop_
_entity_poly.entity_id
_entity_poly.type
_entity_poly.pdbx_seq_one_letter_code
_entity_poly.pdbx_strand_id
1 'polypeptide(L)'
;MFRLRDRELSNLIVKKLKEMELDLQIMHVCGTHQDTIVKFGLDGILKECGIKIIQGPGCPVCVTTPEEIETGIKLAESGITVATFGDMVRVPGDRKSLQSVKAEGGDVR
;
A
#
# COMPACT_ATOMS: atom_id res chain seq x y z
N MET A 1 -4.52 -25.95 -18.56
CA MET A 1 -4.62 -24.49 -18.80
C MET A 1 -4.31 -23.80 -17.48
N PHE A 2 -3.35 -22.87 -17.44
CA PHE A 2 -3.04 -22.10 -16.23
C PHE A 2 -4.20 -21.17 -15.87
N ARG A 3 -4.61 -21.13 -14.60
CA ARG A 3 -5.66 -20.24 -14.10
C ARG A 3 -5.18 -19.55 -12.83
N LEU A 4 -5.36 -18.24 -12.76
CA LEU A 4 -5.12 -17.47 -11.54
C LEU A 4 -6.17 -17.79 -10.47
N ARG A 5 -5.79 -17.70 -9.18
CA ARG A 5 -6.63 -18.04 -8.01
C ARG A 5 -7.04 -19.52 -7.95
N ASP A 6 -6.12 -20.40 -8.32
CA ASP A 6 -6.28 -21.84 -8.24
C ASP A 6 -5.53 -22.39 -7.02
N ARG A 7 -6.25 -23.11 -6.15
CA ARG A 7 -5.70 -23.67 -4.91
C ARG A 7 -4.74 -24.84 -5.18
N GLU A 8 -5.06 -25.72 -6.11
CA GLU A 8 -4.23 -26.88 -6.43
C GLU A 8 -2.88 -26.43 -6.97
N LEU A 9 -2.91 -25.45 -7.89
CA LEU A 9 -1.69 -24.85 -8.42
C LEU A 9 -0.88 -24.13 -7.33
N SER A 10 -1.54 -23.40 -6.43
CA SER A 10 -0.85 -22.72 -5.32
C SER A 10 -0.13 -23.72 -4.41
N ASN A 11 -0.80 -24.82 -4.06
CA ASN A 11 -0.21 -25.89 -3.26
C ASN A 11 0.97 -26.56 -3.98
N LEU A 12 0.86 -26.77 -5.30
CA LEU A 12 1.94 -27.33 -6.12
C LEU A 12 3.17 -26.41 -6.13
N ILE A 13 2.96 -25.10 -6.23
CA ILE A 13 4.03 -24.09 -6.17
C ILE A 13 4.73 -24.15 -4.81
N VAL A 14 3.97 -24.10 -3.71
CA VAL A 14 4.53 -24.16 -2.35
C VAL A 14 5.32 -25.44 -2.14
N LYS A 15 4.80 -26.59 -2.60
CA LYS A 15 5.53 -27.87 -2.51
C LYS A 15 6.89 -27.79 -3.20
N LYS A 16 6.93 -27.27 -4.43
CA LYS A 16 8.18 -27.12 -5.19
C LYS A 16 9.14 -26.15 -4.50
N LEU A 17 8.65 -25.03 -3.96
CA LEU A 17 9.50 -24.07 -3.25
C LEU A 17 10.16 -24.70 -2.01
N LYS A 18 9.44 -25.54 -1.26
CA LYS A 18 10.00 -26.26 -0.10
C LYS A 18 11.11 -27.25 -0.48
N GLU A 19 11.04 -27.83 -1.67
CA GLU A 19 12.04 -28.78 -2.20
C GLU A 19 13.33 -28.08 -2.68
N MET A 20 13.34 -26.74 -2.78
CA MET A 20 14.45 -25.97 -3.36
C MET A 20 15.49 -25.46 -2.35
N GLU A 21 15.30 -25.70 -1.04
CA GLU A 21 16.24 -25.29 0.03
C GLU A 21 16.73 -23.82 -0.10
N LEU A 22 15.77 -22.89 -0.20
CA LEU A 22 16.07 -21.48 -0.48
C LEU A 22 16.53 -20.71 0.78
N ASP A 23 17.31 -19.64 0.56
CA ASP A 23 17.56 -18.56 1.53
C ASP A 23 17.50 -17.23 0.79
N LEU A 24 16.29 -16.72 0.60
CA LEU A 24 16.02 -15.56 -0.24
C LEU A 24 15.33 -14.44 0.52
N GLN A 25 15.70 -13.21 0.17
CA GLN A 25 14.99 -12.01 0.57
C GLN A 25 14.39 -11.35 -0.67
N ILE A 26 13.06 -11.25 -0.71
CA ILE A 26 12.33 -10.70 -1.84
C ILE A 26 11.53 -9.49 -1.38
N MET A 27 11.81 -8.34 -1.98
CA MET A 27 11.05 -7.11 -1.70
C MET A 27 9.91 -6.94 -2.70
N HIS A 28 8.73 -6.59 -2.23
CA HIS A 28 7.66 -6.05 -3.08
C HIS A 28 7.44 -4.56 -2.79
N VAL A 29 7.00 -3.80 -3.81
CA VAL A 29 6.77 -2.35 -3.75
C VAL A 29 5.35 -1.99 -4.17
N CYS A 30 4.38 -2.82 -3.78
CA CYS A 30 2.97 -2.64 -4.10
C CYS A 30 2.10 -2.96 -2.89
N GLY A 31 1.27 -2.01 -2.45
CA GLY A 31 0.31 -2.22 -1.36
C GLY A 31 -0.67 -3.37 -1.61
N THR A 32 -1.09 -3.59 -2.86
CA THR A 32 -2.00 -4.70 -3.21
C THR A 32 -1.35 -6.08 -3.07
N HIS A 33 -0.03 -6.18 -3.31
CA HIS A 33 0.71 -7.40 -2.97
C HIS A 33 0.75 -7.61 -1.47
N GLN A 34 0.98 -6.55 -0.68
CA GLN A 34 0.95 -6.65 0.79
C GLN A 34 -0.41 -7.12 1.29
N ASP A 35 -1.51 -6.54 0.78
CA ASP A 35 -2.87 -6.97 1.09
C ASP A 35 -3.05 -8.46 0.81
N THR A 36 -2.61 -8.93 -0.36
CA THR A 36 -2.69 -10.35 -0.74
C THR A 36 -1.88 -11.24 0.20
N ILE A 37 -0.65 -10.85 0.54
CA ILE A 37 0.23 -11.60 1.44
C ILE A 37 -0.41 -11.76 2.82
N VAL A 38 -0.92 -10.66 3.38
CA VAL A 38 -1.57 -10.67 4.71
C VAL A 38 -2.88 -11.44 4.67
N LYS A 39 -3.74 -11.17 3.68
CA LYS A 39 -5.07 -11.78 3.54
C LYS A 39 -5.03 -13.30 3.45
N PHE A 40 -4.01 -13.85 2.80
CA PHE A 40 -3.85 -15.30 2.64
C PHE A 40 -2.78 -15.90 3.56
N GLY A 41 -2.20 -15.12 4.47
CA GLY A 41 -1.17 -15.58 5.40
C GLY A 41 0.10 -16.12 4.71
N LEU A 42 0.44 -15.59 3.52
CA LEU A 42 1.52 -16.11 2.69
C LEU A 42 2.89 -15.93 3.33
N ASP A 43 3.06 -14.95 4.22
CA ASP A 43 4.34 -14.65 4.86
C ASP A 43 4.86 -15.85 5.66
N GLY A 44 3.97 -16.52 6.41
CA GLY A 44 4.33 -17.76 7.13
C GLY A 44 4.68 -18.91 6.18
N ILE A 45 3.86 -19.11 5.15
CA ILE A 45 4.06 -20.18 4.16
C ILE A 45 5.38 -20.00 3.41
N LEU A 46 5.69 -18.78 2.98
CA LEU A 46 6.91 -18.46 2.23
C LEU A 46 8.14 -18.54 3.14
N LYS A 47 8.03 -18.14 4.40
CA LYS A 47 9.11 -18.29 5.39
C LYS A 47 9.48 -19.75 5.63
N GLU A 48 8.51 -20.66 5.68
CA GLU A 48 8.77 -22.11 5.72
C GLU A 48 9.49 -22.64 4.47
N CYS A 49 9.38 -21.93 3.35
CA CYS A 49 10.09 -22.23 2.11
C CYS A 49 11.47 -21.54 2.03
N GLY A 50 11.95 -20.89 3.10
CA GLY A 50 13.21 -20.15 3.09
C GLY A 50 13.15 -18.80 2.37
N ILE A 51 11.96 -18.25 2.18
CA ILE A 51 11.75 -16.97 1.50
C ILE A 51 11.21 -15.95 2.51
N LYS A 52 11.99 -14.89 2.75
CA LYS A 52 11.55 -13.74 3.54
C LYS A 52 11.03 -12.65 2.61
N ILE A 53 9.78 -12.23 2.82
CA ILE A 53 9.21 -11.09 2.10
C ILE A 53 9.52 -9.79 2.84
N ILE A 54 9.98 -8.78 2.09
CA ILE A 54 10.26 -7.43 2.58
C ILE A 54 9.24 -6.47 1.98
N GLN A 55 8.67 -5.62 2.84
CA GLN A 55 7.76 -4.56 2.44
C GLN A 55 8.54 -3.31 2.05
N GLY A 56 8.51 -2.97 0.77
CA GLY A 56 9.06 -1.71 0.26
C GLY A 56 8.03 -0.58 0.24
N PRO A 57 8.42 0.63 -0.22
CA PRO A 57 7.57 1.82 -0.24
C PRO A 57 6.52 1.77 -1.37
N GLY A 58 5.55 0.87 -1.27
CA GLY A 58 4.54 0.61 -2.30
C GLY A 58 3.22 1.37 -2.19
N CYS A 59 3.17 2.39 -1.33
CA CYS A 59 1.97 3.19 -1.06
C CYS A 59 2.23 4.63 -1.53
N PRO A 60 1.62 5.09 -2.64
CA PRO A 60 1.90 6.43 -3.20
C PRO A 60 1.52 7.56 -2.24
N VAL A 61 0.41 7.40 -1.51
CA VAL A 61 -0.01 8.36 -0.47
C VAL A 61 1.03 8.48 0.64
N CYS A 62 1.55 7.33 1.10
CA CYS A 62 2.50 7.27 2.22
C CYS A 62 3.87 7.87 1.88
N VAL A 63 4.21 7.98 0.59
CA VAL A 63 5.47 8.58 0.12
C VAL A 63 5.28 9.97 -0.48
N THR A 64 4.06 10.50 -0.47
CA THR A 64 3.79 11.88 -0.90
C THR A 64 4.56 12.82 0.02
N THR A 65 5.27 13.80 -0.56
CA THR A 65 6.15 14.65 0.22
C THR A 65 5.34 15.60 1.12
N PRO A 66 5.89 15.99 2.29
CA PRO A 66 5.24 16.99 3.13
C PRO A 66 4.94 18.30 2.39
N GLU A 67 5.81 18.71 1.46
CA GLU A 67 5.62 19.91 0.64
C GLU A 67 4.39 19.83 -0.26
N GLU A 68 4.15 18.69 -0.91
CA GLU A 68 2.96 18.47 -1.76
C GLU A 68 1.67 18.49 -0.93
N ILE A 69 1.68 17.85 0.25
CA ILE A 69 0.54 17.84 1.18
C ILE A 69 0.22 19.27 1.63
N GLU A 70 1.24 20.03 2.06
CA GLU A 70 1.10 21.42 2.48
C GLU A 70 0.60 22.32 1.35
N THR A 71 1.08 22.09 0.12
CA THR A 71 0.63 22.83 -1.05
C THR A 71 -0.87 22.61 -1.30
N GLY A 72 -1.32 21.35 -1.25
CA GLY A 72 -2.74 21.02 -1.38
C GLY A 72 -3.61 21.68 -0.31
N ILE A 73 -3.17 21.66 0.95
CA ILE A 73 -3.87 22.30 2.08
C ILE A 73 -3.98 23.81 1.84
N LYS A 74 -2.88 24.48 1.50
CA LYS A 74 -2.86 25.94 1.27
C LYS A 74 -3.74 26.37 0.09
N LEU A 75 -3.78 25.57 -0.97
CA LEU A 75 -4.68 25.81 -2.10
C LEU A 75 -6.15 25.76 -1.65
N ALA A 76 -6.52 24.74 -0.87
CA ALA A 76 -7.87 24.59 -0.34
C ALA A 76 -8.24 25.75 0.62
N GLU A 77 -7.32 26.16 1.51
CA GLU A 77 -7.53 27.32 2.39
C GLU A 77 -7.66 28.65 1.61
N SER A 78 -7.05 28.74 0.44
CA SER A 78 -7.15 29.89 -0.46
C SER A 78 -8.46 29.91 -1.28
N GLY A 79 -9.40 29.02 -0.98
CA GLY A 79 -10.71 28.93 -1.65
C GLY A 79 -10.70 28.21 -3.00
N ILE A 80 -9.60 27.53 -3.35
CA ILE A 80 -9.51 26.74 -4.58
C ILE A 80 -10.10 25.35 -4.32
N THR A 81 -10.93 24.84 -5.23
CA THR A 81 -11.42 23.47 -5.16
C THR A 81 -10.28 22.48 -5.31
N VAL A 82 -10.09 21.60 -4.32
CA VAL A 82 -9.07 20.53 -4.35
C VAL A 82 -9.78 19.17 -4.44
N ALA A 83 -9.51 18.43 -5.50
CA ALA A 83 -10.01 17.06 -5.68
C ALA A 83 -8.90 16.05 -5.37
N THR A 84 -9.19 15.04 -4.55
CA THR A 84 -8.17 14.08 -4.11
C THR A 84 -8.77 12.69 -3.82
N PHE A 85 -7.92 11.68 -3.68
CA PHE A 85 -8.36 10.37 -3.19
C PHE A 85 -8.74 10.42 -1.70
N GLY A 86 -9.70 9.59 -1.30
CA GLY A 86 -10.29 9.62 0.04
C GLY A 86 -9.32 9.28 1.18
N ASP A 87 -8.29 8.47 0.90
CA ASP A 87 -7.18 8.18 1.82
C ASP A 87 -6.28 9.39 2.04
N MET A 88 -6.00 10.15 0.98
CA MET A 88 -5.20 11.38 1.04
C MET A 88 -5.87 12.50 1.86
N VAL A 89 -7.21 12.58 1.89
CA VAL A 89 -7.94 13.64 2.62
C VAL A 89 -7.52 13.74 4.10
N ARG A 90 -7.17 12.61 4.71
CA ARG A 90 -6.85 12.53 6.15
C ARG A 90 -5.36 12.60 6.46
N VAL A 91 -4.51 12.67 5.43
CA VAL A 91 -3.07 12.73 5.64
C VAL A 91 -2.73 14.04 6.36
N PRO A 92 -1.98 13.98 7.47
CA PRO A 92 -1.62 15.17 8.22
C PRO A 92 -0.58 16.01 7.46
N GLY A 93 -0.83 17.31 7.37
CA GLY A 93 0.22 18.31 7.16
C GLY A 93 0.85 18.74 8.49
N ASP A 94 1.47 19.92 8.51
CA ASP A 94 2.12 20.51 9.69
C ASP A 94 1.13 20.75 10.83
N ARG A 95 -0.04 21.35 10.51
CA ARG A 95 -1.06 21.71 11.52
C ARG A 95 -2.47 21.23 11.20
N LYS A 96 -2.78 21.03 9.92
CA LYS A 96 -4.10 20.67 9.43
C LYS A 96 -4.00 19.52 8.43
N SER A 97 -5.14 18.98 8.07
CA SER A 97 -5.31 18.08 6.93
C SER A 97 -6.31 18.69 5.95
N LEU A 98 -6.40 18.15 4.73
CA LEU A 98 -7.48 18.51 3.81
C LEU A 98 -8.87 18.25 4.42
N GLN A 99 -9.00 17.23 5.30
CA GLN A 99 -10.21 16.98 6.07
C GLN A 99 -10.57 18.15 6.99
N SER A 100 -9.57 18.74 7.66
CA SER A 100 -9.75 19.90 8.55
C SER A 100 -10.23 21.11 7.76
N VAL A 101 -9.59 21.40 6.61
CA VAL A 101 -9.98 22.52 5.74
C VAL A 101 -11.40 22.35 5.21
N LYS A 102 -11.79 21.12 4.84
CA LYS A 102 -13.17 20.79 4.46
C LYS A 102 -14.18 21.09 5.58
N ALA A 103 -13.85 20.74 6.82
CA ALA A 103 -14.70 21.00 7.97
C ALA A 103 -14.84 22.50 8.28
N GLU A 104 -13.84 23.29 7.92
CA GLU A 104 -13.84 24.76 8.03
C GLU A 104 -14.57 25.46 6.87
N GLY A 105 -15.10 24.71 5.90
CA GLY A 105 -15.88 25.23 4.77
C GLY A 105 -15.16 25.29 3.43
N GLY A 106 -13.91 24.80 3.34
CA GLY A 106 -13.20 24.69 2.07
C GLY A 106 -13.78 23.62 1.13
N ASP A 107 -13.67 23.83 -0.19
CA ASP A 107 -14.18 22.89 -1.20
C ASP A 107 -13.15 21.77 -1.50
N VAL A 108 -13.14 20.73 -0.66
CA VAL A 108 -12.34 19.52 -0.87
C VAL A 108 -13.25 18.35 -1.27
N ARG A 109 -12.95 17.70 -2.40
CA ARG A 109 -13.77 16.63 -2.99
C ARG A 109 -13.05 15.29 -3.03
#